data_AF-A0A822EUL1-F1
#
_entry.id   AF-A0A822EUL1-F1
#
_cell.length_a   1.000
_cell.length_b   1.000
_cell.length_c   1.000
_cell.angle_alpha   90.00
_cell.angle_beta   90.00
_cell.angle_gamma   90.00
#
_symmetry.space_group_name_H-M   'P 1'
#
loop_
_entity.id
_entity.type
_entity.pdbx_description
1 polymer ?
#
loop_
_entity_poly.entity_id
_entity_poly.type
_entity_poly.pdbx_seq_one_letter_code
_entity_poly.pdbx_strand_id
1 'polypeptide(L)'
;MAIANALFDTEDDEDTNNLRYVDIPYAANDIKQFLSIIMNSPLLPIEEAIKPLVHLIDDIATKVYIIKQKLTTDDTDDLTLDELAAIHLYIWEGSQPTKCIYYLLNEIIRHEFPEEFQLWHPYLNLLLTALGKLPSIGHHCIVYRGVRLCDLSNEYKDDGIYTWWTFGSCLRSLDQMKSPRFLGKQGVRTVFKIDCYSGKRLPLSEDDEIILTPGFHFQVVGKLRSLDDLNTIYIREISSSSTEIILPVPVVTTIEEPEETLSLIVKTIPQGKSSMKSRKSLKNTTYRIIKMSKVLHVCSDHILELSGKRLRIDDLKHILNERLTQKITILNLSKTNLTKAKVKVIAEILRTNLTLIELNLSYNPLDNAGCLLIAQALHGNKHLITLNLYNTKLSCNAGQYLAEMLLLNHHLRSLQLGVNSLGNLGVKYLLYDNIQLHHLDLHCNKIDQDGCQYIANLLEKNQTLAQLDVGGNPIKDNGINILCNGLMRNQTLIDLHIWHCQISNLETICNLLKSYSTLKQLDLEGNQITDEHANVLLLTAKNNKTLEKLNISNNKISDKFKQTFQQLATLRLFIIL
;
A
#
# COMPACT_ATOMS: atom_id res chain seq x y z
N MET A 1 -6.02 -2.76 -13.44
CA MET A 1 -6.82 -3.58 -12.49
C MET A 1 -7.85 -2.75 -11.72
N ALA A 2 -8.95 -2.35 -12.37
CA ALA A 2 -9.97 -1.47 -11.80
C ALA A 2 -11.25 -2.24 -11.44
N ILE A 3 -11.80 -1.93 -10.26
CA ILE A 3 -13.15 -2.20 -9.70
C ILE A 3 -13.60 -3.68 -9.56
N ALA A 4 -12.88 -4.63 -10.14
CA ALA A 4 -13.18 -6.05 -10.12
C ALA A 4 -13.31 -6.67 -8.71
N ASN A 5 -12.65 -6.10 -7.70
CA ASN A 5 -12.53 -6.73 -6.38
C ASN A 5 -13.55 -6.26 -5.32
N ALA A 6 -14.51 -5.39 -5.66
CA ALA A 6 -15.48 -4.84 -4.70
C ALA A 6 -16.79 -5.64 -4.54
N LEU A 7 -16.75 -6.98 -4.60
CA LEU A 7 -17.92 -7.84 -4.38
C LEU A 7 -17.59 -9.00 -3.43
N PHE A 8 -17.67 -8.72 -2.14
CA PHE A 8 -17.84 -9.75 -1.11
C PHE A 8 -19.26 -9.59 -0.55
N ASP A 9 -20.19 -10.41 -1.05
CA ASP A 9 -21.50 -10.59 -0.44
C ASP A 9 -21.32 -11.58 0.72
N THR A 10 -21.51 -11.13 1.96
CA THR A 10 -21.60 -11.97 3.15
C THR A 10 -22.97 -12.63 3.22
N GLU A 11 -23.01 -13.87 3.71
CA GLU A 11 -24.14 -14.83 3.73
C GLU A 11 -25.37 -14.44 4.56
N ASP A 12 -25.58 -13.15 4.88
CA ASP A 12 -26.66 -12.73 5.78
C ASP A 12 -27.82 -12.04 5.01
N ASP A 13 -29.00 -12.67 5.13
CA ASP A 13 -30.37 -12.31 4.69
C ASP A 13 -30.74 -12.40 3.18
N GLU A 14 -31.40 -13.52 2.82
CA GLU A 14 -32.02 -13.76 1.49
C GLU A 14 -33.14 -12.76 1.12
N ASP A 15 -33.86 -12.17 2.10
CA ASP A 15 -34.99 -11.27 1.83
C ASP A 15 -34.59 -9.80 1.57
N THR A 16 -33.44 -9.34 2.06
CA THR A 16 -32.91 -7.98 1.78
C THR A 16 -32.08 -7.93 0.49
N ASN A 17 -31.63 -9.07 -0.02
CA ASN A 17 -30.82 -9.17 -1.23
C ASN A 17 -31.60 -8.91 -2.53
N ASN A 18 -32.90 -9.18 -2.58
CA ASN A 18 -33.71 -8.93 -3.77
C ASN A 18 -33.88 -7.41 -4.01
N LEU A 19 -34.10 -6.61 -2.96
CA LEU A 19 -34.26 -5.14 -3.07
C LEU A 19 -32.96 -4.40 -3.44
N ARG A 20 -31.78 -5.05 -3.36
CA ARG A 20 -30.46 -4.44 -3.65
C ARG A 20 -30.14 -4.32 -5.14
N TYR A 21 -30.83 -5.07 -6.00
CA TYR A 21 -30.59 -5.14 -7.44
C TYR A 21 -31.82 -4.84 -8.30
N VAL A 22 -32.99 -4.72 -7.67
CA VAL A 22 -34.14 -4.04 -8.25
C VAL A 22 -33.81 -2.55 -8.29
N ASP A 23 -33.56 -2.01 -9.48
CA ASP A 23 -33.63 -0.57 -9.69
C ASP A 23 -35.00 -0.09 -9.16
N ILE A 24 -34.96 0.63 -8.05
CA ILE A 24 -36.06 0.86 -7.11
C ILE A 24 -37.30 1.43 -7.84
N PRO A 25 -38.54 0.97 -7.53
CA PRO A 25 -39.77 1.61 -8.02
C PRO A 25 -40.16 2.90 -7.25
N TYR A 26 -39.30 3.45 -6.38
CA TYR A 26 -39.53 4.69 -5.62
C TYR A 26 -38.96 5.93 -6.35
N ALA A 27 -39.59 7.07 -6.07
CA ALA A 27 -39.74 8.21 -6.97
C ALA A 27 -38.43 8.69 -7.63
N ALA A 28 -38.33 8.48 -8.94
CA ALA A 28 -37.33 9.09 -9.83
C ALA A 28 -37.17 10.62 -9.64
N ASN A 29 -38.14 11.28 -9.00
CA ASN A 29 -38.09 12.70 -8.65
C ASN A 29 -37.09 13.03 -7.53
N ASP A 30 -36.87 12.17 -6.54
CA ASP A 30 -35.99 12.47 -5.41
C ASP A 30 -34.51 12.40 -5.83
N ILE A 31 -34.15 11.42 -6.66
CA ILE A 31 -32.80 11.29 -7.21
C ILE A 31 -32.51 12.41 -8.22
N LYS A 32 -33.48 12.78 -9.06
CA LYS A 32 -33.35 13.92 -9.97
C LYS A 32 -33.15 15.23 -9.22
N GLN A 33 -33.95 15.48 -8.19
CA GLN A 33 -33.82 16.68 -7.36
C GLN A 33 -32.45 16.69 -6.68
N PHE A 34 -32.01 15.56 -6.15
CA PHE A 34 -30.69 15.38 -5.57
C PHE A 34 -29.54 15.68 -6.54
N LEU A 35 -29.55 15.06 -7.72
CA LEU A 35 -28.54 15.27 -8.76
C LEU A 35 -28.53 16.73 -9.21
N SER A 36 -29.69 17.38 -9.29
CA SER A 36 -29.78 18.80 -9.58
C SER A 36 -29.12 19.68 -8.50
N ILE A 37 -29.19 19.29 -7.22
CA ILE A 37 -28.53 20.00 -6.11
C ILE A 37 -27.00 19.85 -6.22
N ILE A 38 -26.51 18.64 -6.50
CA ILE A 38 -25.08 18.40 -6.72
C ILE A 38 -24.57 19.22 -7.89
N MET A 39 -25.26 19.17 -9.04
CA MET A 39 -24.83 19.82 -10.28
C MET A 39 -24.87 21.35 -10.20
N ASN A 40 -25.65 21.92 -9.28
CA ASN A 40 -25.70 23.36 -9.04
C ASN A 40 -24.72 23.83 -7.94
N SER A 41 -23.95 22.92 -7.34
CA SER A 41 -22.93 23.26 -6.33
C SER A 41 -21.61 23.68 -6.99
N PRO A 42 -20.79 24.54 -6.35
CA PRO A 42 -19.49 24.91 -6.90
C PRO A 42 -18.55 23.70 -6.96
N LEU A 43 -17.76 23.62 -8.04
CA LEU A 43 -16.67 22.65 -8.14
C LEU A 43 -15.56 23.03 -7.17
N LEU A 44 -15.13 22.08 -6.35
CA LEU A 44 -14.07 22.25 -5.37
C LEU A 44 -12.84 21.42 -5.78
N PRO A 45 -11.62 21.87 -5.45
CA PRO A 45 -10.42 21.05 -5.56
C PRO A 45 -10.59 19.74 -4.79
N ILE A 46 -9.96 18.66 -5.24
CA ILE A 46 -10.19 17.34 -4.66
C ILE A 46 -9.87 17.27 -3.16
N GLU A 47 -8.88 18.02 -2.68
CA GLU A 47 -8.54 18.10 -1.25
C GLU A 47 -9.66 18.68 -0.39
N GLU A 48 -10.43 19.61 -0.94
CA GLU A 48 -11.60 20.20 -0.28
C GLU A 48 -12.82 19.28 -0.43
N ALA A 49 -12.97 18.69 -1.62
CA ALA A 49 -14.11 17.82 -1.94
C ALA A 49 -14.17 16.55 -1.06
N ILE A 50 -13.04 16.02 -0.62
CA ILE A 50 -12.98 14.82 0.22
C ILE A 50 -13.07 15.09 1.73
N LYS A 51 -12.99 16.34 2.19
CA LYS A 51 -12.96 16.66 3.64
C LYS A 51 -14.12 16.04 4.42
N PRO A 52 -15.38 16.08 3.93
CA PRO A 52 -16.50 15.49 4.65
C PRO A 52 -16.39 13.96 4.76
N LEU A 53 -15.63 13.31 3.88
CA LEU A 53 -15.50 11.86 3.78
C LEU A 53 -14.37 11.28 4.64
N VAL A 54 -13.52 12.11 5.27
CA VAL A 54 -12.35 11.68 6.06
C VAL A 54 -12.72 10.76 7.24
N HIS A 55 -13.93 10.90 7.77
CA HIS A 55 -14.42 10.04 8.86
C HIS A 55 -15.01 8.72 8.38
N LEU A 56 -15.43 8.65 7.11
CA LEU A 56 -16.05 7.47 6.50
C LEU A 56 -15.02 6.57 5.83
N ILE A 57 -13.98 7.18 5.24
CA ILE A 57 -12.97 6.48 4.45
C ILE A 57 -11.60 6.70 5.06
N ASP A 58 -11.06 5.62 5.62
CA ASP A 58 -9.70 5.59 6.16
C ASP A 58 -8.68 6.01 5.08
N ASP A 59 -7.79 6.93 5.47
CA ASP A 59 -6.67 7.42 4.68
C ASP A 59 -7.04 8.08 3.34
N ILE A 60 -8.27 8.58 3.16
CA ILE A 60 -8.72 9.19 1.89
C ILE A 60 -7.82 10.35 1.41
N ALA A 61 -7.36 11.20 2.33
CA ALA A 61 -6.44 12.30 2.01
C ALA A 61 -5.07 11.78 1.53
N THR A 62 -4.58 10.69 2.10
CA THR A 62 -3.33 10.04 1.68
C THR A 62 -3.49 9.45 0.28
N LYS A 63 -4.62 8.79 0.00
CA LYS A 63 -4.91 8.23 -1.33
C LYS A 63 -4.89 9.32 -2.40
N VAL A 64 -5.59 10.44 -2.15
CA VAL A 64 -5.59 11.60 -3.05
C VAL A 64 -4.19 12.17 -3.27
N TYR A 65 -3.38 12.29 -2.21
CA TYR A 65 -1.99 12.71 -2.34
C TYR A 65 -1.18 11.76 -3.24
N ILE A 66 -1.30 10.44 -3.06
CA ILE A 66 -0.60 9.45 -3.89
C ILE A 66 -1.03 9.56 -5.35
N ILE A 67 -2.33 9.72 -5.60
CA ILE A 67 -2.88 9.88 -6.95
C ILE A 67 -2.27 11.11 -7.63
N LYS A 68 -2.31 12.28 -6.97
CA LYS A 68 -1.78 13.52 -7.54
C LYS A 68 -0.28 13.49 -7.84
N GLN A 69 0.50 12.72 -7.09
CA GLN A 69 1.93 12.55 -7.36
C GLN A 69 2.22 11.63 -8.56
N LYS A 70 1.28 10.74 -8.90
CA LYS A 70 1.40 9.84 -10.06
C LYS A 70 0.92 10.47 -11.36
N LEU A 71 0.00 11.43 -11.29
CA LEU A 71 -0.54 12.14 -12.45
C LEU A 71 0.48 13.16 -12.97
N THR A 72 0.73 13.14 -14.28
CA THR A 72 1.50 14.19 -14.97
C THR A 72 0.59 15.06 -15.82
N THR A 73 0.98 16.31 -16.08
CA THR A 73 0.19 17.27 -16.89
C THR A 73 0.09 16.87 -18.37
N ASP A 74 0.81 15.82 -18.79
CA ASP A 74 0.86 15.37 -20.18
C ASP A 74 -0.19 14.28 -20.51
N ASP A 75 -0.95 13.81 -19.51
CA ASP A 75 -1.91 12.68 -19.62
C ASP A 75 -3.39 13.10 -19.83
N THR A 76 -3.71 14.38 -19.98
CA THR A 76 -5.11 14.84 -19.92
C THR A 76 -5.71 15.20 -21.28
N ASP A 77 -6.53 14.29 -21.82
CA ASP A 77 -7.65 14.64 -22.70
C ASP A 77 -8.66 15.49 -21.89
N ASP A 78 -8.65 16.82 -22.04
CA ASP A 78 -9.62 17.83 -21.53
C ASP A 78 -9.97 17.84 -20.01
N LEU A 79 -9.39 16.95 -19.21
CA LEU A 79 -9.59 16.82 -17.76
C LEU A 79 -8.59 17.63 -16.95
N THR A 80 -9.03 18.23 -15.85
CA THR A 80 -8.13 18.82 -14.84
C THR A 80 -7.47 17.74 -13.98
N LEU A 81 -6.36 18.06 -13.32
CA LEU A 81 -5.70 17.15 -12.37
C LEU A 81 -6.63 16.71 -11.23
N ASP A 82 -7.53 17.59 -10.78
CA ASP A 82 -8.50 17.29 -9.72
C ASP A 82 -9.58 16.31 -10.20
N GLU A 83 -10.05 16.47 -11.44
CA GLU A 83 -11.04 15.58 -12.07
C GLU A 83 -10.46 14.20 -12.35
N LEU A 84 -9.23 14.13 -12.89
CA LEU A 84 -8.50 12.87 -13.02
C LEU A 84 -8.29 12.22 -11.65
N ALA A 85 -7.88 13.00 -10.65
CA ALA A 85 -7.66 12.46 -9.32
C ALA A 85 -8.96 11.89 -8.71
N ALA A 86 -10.11 12.47 -9.00
CA ALA A 86 -11.41 11.97 -8.55
C ALA A 86 -11.75 10.63 -9.22
N ILE A 87 -11.51 10.49 -10.52
CA ILE A 87 -11.67 9.21 -11.24
C ILE A 87 -10.73 8.15 -10.65
N HIS A 88 -9.45 8.49 -10.44
CA HIS A 88 -8.46 7.58 -9.87
C HIS A 88 -8.79 7.17 -8.43
N LEU A 89 -9.39 8.06 -7.65
CA LEU A 89 -9.82 7.77 -6.28
C LEU A 89 -11.05 6.86 -6.27
N TYR A 90 -11.98 7.06 -7.20
CA TYR A 90 -13.15 6.22 -7.39
C TYR A 90 -12.79 4.77 -7.73
N ILE A 91 -11.80 4.55 -8.60
CA ILE A 91 -11.31 3.21 -8.96
C ILE A 91 -10.27 2.64 -7.99
N TRP A 92 -9.92 3.36 -6.93
CA TRP A 92 -8.86 2.94 -6.01
C TRP A 92 -9.30 1.71 -5.20
N GLU A 93 -8.65 0.57 -5.48
CA GLU A 93 -8.85 -0.65 -4.71
C GLU A 93 -8.00 -0.63 -3.42
N GLY A 94 -8.66 -0.70 -2.26
CA GLY A 94 -8.03 -0.84 -0.95
C GLY A 94 -8.04 -2.29 -0.45
N SER A 95 -7.35 -2.57 0.67
CA SER A 95 -7.30 -3.90 1.29
C SER A 95 -8.63 -4.34 1.93
N GLN A 96 -9.56 -3.41 2.15
CA GLN A 96 -10.94 -3.67 2.56
C GLN A 96 -11.89 -3.29 1.43
N PRO A 97 -12.38 -4.25 0.65
CA PRO A 97 -13.31 -4.00 -0.45
C PRO A 97 -14.58 -3.27 -0.02
N THR A 98 -15.05 -3.54 1.20
CA THR A 98 -16.24 -2.90 1.81
C THR A 98 -16.03 -1.44 2.22
N LYS A 99 -14.82 -0.90 2.09
CA LYS A 99 -14.48 0.49 2.40
C LYS A 99 -13.91 1.27 1.20
N CYS A 100 -13.99 0.72 -0.01
CA CYS A 100 -13.63 1.47 -1.20
C CYS A 100 -14.77 2.44 -1.59
N ILE A 101 -14.43 3.52 -2.28
CA ILE A 101 -15.41 4.55 -2.69
C ILE A 101 -16.51 3.94 -3.55
N TYR A 102 -16.15 3.10 -4.51
CA TYR A 102 -17.11 2.42 -5.38
C TYR A 102 -18.17 1.65 -4.58
N TYR A 103 -17.74 0.87 -3.58
CA TYR A 103 -18.64 0.06 -2.75
C TYR A 103 -19.55 0.96 -1.90
N LEU A 104 -18.96 1.88 -1.14
CA LEU A 104 -19.71 2.76 -0.23
C LEU A 104 -20.71 3.63 -0.98
N LEU A 105 -20.34 4.16 -2.15
CA LEU A 105 -21.22 5.00 -2.95
C LEU A 105 -22.44 4.21 -3.45
N ASN A 106 -22.21 3.00 -3.95
CA ASN A 106 -23.30 2.13 -4.41
C ASN A 106 -24.14 1.58 -3.24
N GLU A 107 -23.57 1.37 -2.06
CA GLU A 107 -24.32 1.00 -0.86
C GLU A 107 -25.27 2.11 -0.42
N ILE A 108 -24.81 3.37 -0.40
CA ILE A 108 -25.64 4.50 0.02
C ILE A 108 -26.76 4.78 -0.97
N ILE A 109 -26.49 4.65 -2.28
CA ILE A 109 -27.52 4.81 -3.32
C ILE A 109 -28.65 3.77 -3.16
N ARG A 110 -28.34 2.57 -2.64
CA ARG A 110 -29.31 1.46 -2.51
C ARG A 110 -30.14 1.49 -1.23
N HIS A 111 -29.62 2.02 -0.12
CA HIS A 111 -30.22 1.84 1.22
C HIS A 111 -30.95 3.08 1.78
N GLU A 112 -31.64 3.86 0.92
CA GLU A 112 -32.31 5.14 1.23
C GLU A 112 -31.33 6.28 1.52
N PHE A 113 -31.60 7.50 1.00
CA PHE A 113 -30.75 8.69 1.15
C PHE A 113 -30.64 9.16 2.61
N PRO A 114 -29.60 8.80 3.38
CA PRO A 114 -29.46 9.25 4.76
C PRO A 114 -28.91 10.68 4.75
N GLU A 115 -29.02 11.41 5.87
CA GLU A 115 -28.37 12.73 6.02
C GLU A 115 -26.86 12.69 5.67
N GLU A 116 -26.22 11.53 5.86
CA GLU A 116 -24.83 11.25 5.51
C GLU A 116 -24.52 11.38 4.02
N PHE A 117 -25.51 11.26 3.13
CA PHE A 117 -25.28 11.41 1.69
C PHE A 117 -24.93 12.84 1.29
N GLN A 118 -25.29 13.83 2.11
CA GLN A 118 -24.87 15.22 1.92
C GLN A 118 -23.34 15.39 2.02
N LEU A 119 -22.67 14.51 2.77
CA LEU A 119 -21.21 14.50 2.88
C LEU A 119 -20.53 14.17 1.54
N TRP A 120 -21.24 13.45 0.66
CA TRP A 120 -20.72 13.03 -0.64
C TRP A 120 -20.90 14.09 -1.73
N HIS A 121 -21.72 15.14 -1.52
CA HIS A 121 -22.01 16.14 -2.55
C HIS A 121 -20.76 16.73 -3.20
N PRO A 122 -19.74 17.20 -2.46
CA PRO A 122 -18.61 17.88 -3.09
C PRO A 122 -17.77 16.93 -3.95
N TYR A 123 -17.56 15.70 -3.48
CA TYR A 123 -16.84 14.68 -4.21
C TYR A 123 -17.61 14.16 -5.42
N LEU A 124 -18.92 13.93 -5.27
CA LEU A 124 -19.77 13.47 -6.37
C LEU A 124 -19.89 14.51 -7.49
N ASN A 125 -19.96 15.80 -7.14
CA ASN A 125 -19.96 16.86 -8.15
C ASN A 125 -18.69 16.83 -9.01
N LEU A 126 -17.52 16.69 -8.36
CA LEU A 126 -16.23 16.59 -9.03
C LEU A 126 -16.13 15.32 -9.89
N LEU A 127 -16.55 14.16 -9.35
CA LEU A 127 -16.52 12.88 -10.05
C LEU A 127 -17.47 12.86 -11.27
N LEU A 128 -18.70 13.33 -11.12
CA LEU A 128 -19.68 13.36 -12.21
C LEU A 128 -19.26 14.33 -13.31
N THR A 129 -18.69 15.48 -12.94
CA THR A 129 -18.12 16.44 -13.90
C THR A 129 -16.96 15.80 -14.68
N ALA A 130 -16.06 15.11 -13.99
CA ALA A 130 -14.95 14.39 -14.63
C ALA A 130 -15.46 13.30 -15.60
N LEU A 131 -16.42 12.48 -15.17
CA LEU A 131 -17.02 11.44 -16.02
C LEU A 131 -17.80 12.03 -17.22
N GLY A 132 -18.36 13.23 -17.07
CA GLY A 132 -19.04 13.96 -18.14
C GLY A 132 -18.11 14.34 -19.29
N LYS A 133 -16.88 14.71 -18.97
CA LYS A 133 -15.85 15.09 -19.95
C LYS A 133 -15.26 13.90 -20.71
N LEU A 134 -15.39 12.68 -20.19
CA LEU A 134 -14.92 11.49 -20.89
C LEU A 134 -15.76 11.21 -22.14
N PRO A 135 -15.14 10.77 -23.25
CA PRO A 135 -15.88 10.38 -24.44
C PRO A 135 -16.79 9.19 -24.12
N SER A 136 -18.05 9.29 -24.55
CA SER A 136 -18.95 8.14 -24.56
C SER A 136 -18.53 7.17 -25.67
N ILE A 137 -18.89 5.89 -25.54
CA ILE A 137 -18.61 4.87 -26.56
C ILE A 137 -19.16 5.29 -27.94
N GLY A 138 -20.31 5.97 -27.97
CA GLY A 138 -20.82 6.66 -29.17
C GLY A 138 -21.37 5.72 -30.25
N HIS A 139 -21.34 4.40 -30.01
CA HIS A 139 -21.96 3.37 -30.83
C HIS A 139 -22.50 2.26 -29.91
N HIS A 140 -23.49 1.51 -30.39
CA HIS A 140 -24.04 0.38 -29.65
C HIS A 140 -22.95 -0.67 -29.37
N CYS A 141 -22.66 -0.88 -28.08
CA CYS A 141 -21.69 -1.84 -27.60
C CYS A 141 -22.32 -2.72 -26.52
N ILE A 142 -22.10 -4.02 -26.65
CA ILE A 142 -22.48 -4.98 -25.63
C ILE A 142 -21.44 -4.97 -24.52
N VAL A 143 -21.91 -4.72 -23.30
CA VAL A 143 -21.14 -4.92 -22.06
C VAL A 143 -21.87 -5.87 -21.12
N TYR A 144 -21.13 -6.41 -20.17
CA TYR A 144 -21.62 -7.40 -19.24
C TYR A 144 -21.48 -6.90 -17.81
N ARG A 145 -22.51 -7.14 -16.97
CA ARG A 145 -22.46 -6.96 -15.52
C ARG A 145 -22.94 -8.23 -14.81
N GLY A 146 -22.17 -8.71 -13.83
CA GLY A 146 -22.50 -9.92 -13.07
C GLY A 146 -23.03 -9.60 -11.66
N VAL A 147 -24.00 -10.40 -11.21
CA VAL A 147 -24.57 -10.40 -9.86
C VAL A 147 -24.53 -11.83 -9.32
N ARG A 148 -23.92 -12.03 -8.15
CA ARG A 148 -23.78 -13.37 -7.53
C ARG A 148 -24.97 -13.67 -6.62
N LEU A 149 -25.14 -14.96 -6.33
CA LEU A 149 -26.00 -15.49 -5.28
C LEU A 149 -27.48 -15.03 -5.38
N CYS A 150 -27.93 -14.61 -6.58
CA CYS A 150 -29.28 -14.05 -6.76
C CYS A 150 -29.81 -14.27 -8.19
N ASP A 151 -31.11 -14.55 -8.31
CA ASP A 151 -31.87 -14.66 -9.55
C ASP A 151 -32.84 -13.46 -9.70
N LEU A 152 -32.48 -12.51 -10.57
CA LEU A 152 -33.27 -11.30 -10.79
C LEU A 152 -34.27 -11.44 -11.95
N SER A 153 -34.40 -12.63 -12.55
CA SER A 153 -35.18 -12.82 -13.79
C SER A 153 -36.67 -12.50 -13.64
N ASN A 154 -37.19 -12.62 -12.41
CA ASN A 154 -38.59 -12.34 -12.09
C ASN A 154 -38.87 -10.86 -11.83
N GLU A 155 -37.84 -10.09 -11.45
CA GLU A 155 -37.94 -8.67 -11.14
C GLU A 155 -37.91 -7.81 -12.41
N TYR A 156 -37.17 -8.27 -13.41
CA TYR A 156 -37.08 -7.67 -14.74
C TYR A 156 -38.14 -8.27 -15.67
N LYS A 157 -39.29 -7.58 -15.78
CA LYS A 157 -40.42 -7.98 -16.64
C LYS A 157 -40.06 -7.76 -18.11
N ASP A 158 -40.61 -8.62 -18.96
CA ASP A 158 -40.43 -8.49 -20.42
C ASP A 158 -40.95 -7.14 -20.89
N ASP A 159 -40.19 -6.47 -21.77
CA ASP A 159 -40.41 -5.10 -22.24
C ASP A 159 -40.45 -4.02 -21.15
N GLY A 160 -40.12 -4.36 -19.90
CA GLY A 160 -40.06 -3.40 -18.80
C GLY A 160 -38.95 -2.39 -18.99
N ILE A 161 -39.21 -1.15 -18.59
CA ILE A 161 -38.25 -0.04 -18.60
C ILE A 161 -37.77 0.20 -17.17
N TYR A 162 -36.45 0.18 -16.98
CA TYR A 162 -35.79 0.32 -15.70
C TYR A 162 -34.78 1.46 -15.75
N THR A 163 -34.64 2.19 -14.65
CA THR A 163 -33.64 3.25 -14.54
C THR A 163 -32.46 2.75 -13.74
N TRP A 164 -31.29 2.71 -14.35
CA TRP A 164 -30.06 2.25 -13.73
C TRP A 164 -29.52 3.32 -12.78
N TRP A 165 -29.72 3.16 -11.47
CA TRP A 165 -29.35 4.20 -10.50
C TRP A 165 -27.96 4.04 -9.88
N THR A 166 -27.27 2.93 -10.13
CA THR A 166 -25.96 2.64 -9.55
C THR A 166 -24.82 2.97 -10.51
N PHE A 167 -23.62 3.17 -9.97
CA PHE A 167 -22.42 3.18 -10.81
C PHE A 167 -22.07 1.74 -11.20
N GLY A 168 -22.33 1.38 -12.46
CA GLY A 168 -22.14 0.02 -12.97
C GLY A 168 -20.76 -0.15 -13.60
N SER A 169 -19.90 -0.95 -12.99
CA SER A 169 -18.65 -1.44 -13.61
C SER A 169 -18.94 -2.62 -14.52
N CYS A 170 -18.67 -2.46 -15.83
CA CYS A 170 -19.00 -3.43 -16.86
C CYS A 170 -17.79 -3.86 -17.70
N LEU A 171 -17.77 -5.14 -18.08
CA LEU A 171 -16.72 -5.75 -18.90
C LEU A 171 -17.19 -5.97 -20.33
N ARG A 172 -16.26 -5.99 -21.30
CA ARG A 172 -16.57 -6.29 -22.71
C ARG A 172 -16.57 -7.78 -23.03
N SER A 173 -15.98 -8.62 -22.18
CA SER A 173 -15.88 -10.06 -22.40
C SER A 173 -16.56 -10.89 -21.32
N LEU A 174 -17.44 -11.80 -21.75
CA LEU A 174 -18.09 -12.78 -20.88
C LEU A 174 -17.09 -13.80 -20.30
N ASP A 175 -15.96 -14.06 -20.98
CA ASP A 175 -14.96 -15.02 -20.49
C ASP A 175 -14.20 -14.49 -19.27
N GLN A 176 -14.00 -13.18 -19.18
CA GLN A 176 -13.43 -12.54 -17.99
C GLN A 176 -14.35 -12.69 -16.78
N MET A 177 -15.68 -12.75 -16.98
CA MET A 177 -16.65 -12.92 -15.89
C MET A 177 -16.61 -14.28 -15.20
N LYS A 178 -16.15 -15.33 -15.89
CA LYS A 178 -16.09 -16.71 -15.36
C LYS A 178 -15.07 -16.88 -14.24
N SER A 179 -14.24 -15.87 -13.97
CA SER A 179 -13.33 -15.88 -12.82
C SER A 179 -14.11 -15.85 -11.50
N PRO A 180 -13.66 -16.57 -10.45
CA PRO A 180 -14.19 -16.46 -9.10
C PRO A 180 -14.10 -15.05 -8.50
N ARG A 181 -13.42 -14.11 -9.18
CA ARG A 181 -13.36 -12.69 -8.83
C ARG A 181 -14.56 -11.87 -9.33
N PHE A 182 -15.22 -12.28 -10.41
CA PHE A 182 -16.36 -11.55 -10.97
C PHE A 182 -17.69 -12.28 -10.69
N LEU A 183 -18.05 -13.28 -11.49
CA LEU A 183 -19.31 -14.02 -11.32
C LEU A 183 -19.09 -15.42 -10.73
N GLY A 184 -17.94 -16.03 -11.00
CA GLY A 184 -17.70 -17.45 -10.69
C GLY A 184 -18.42 -18.41 -11.65
N LYS A 185 -18.30 -19.71 -11.40
CA LYS A 185 -18.76 -20.79 -12.29
C LYS A 185 -19.93 -21.61 -11.76
N GLN A 186 -20.33 -21.43 -10.49
CA GLN A 186 -21.28 -22.29 -9.79
C GLN A 186 -22.21 -21.43 -8.91
N GLY A 187 -23.41 -21.95 -8.60
CA GLY A 187 -24.44 -21.29 -7.79
C GLY A 187 -25.37 -20.36 -8.59
N VAL A 188 -26.52 -20.02 -8.00
CA VAL A 188 -27.51 -19.13 -8.60
C VAL A 188 -26.90 -17.75 -8.83
N ARG A 189 -26.97 -17.26 -10.06
CA ARG A 189 -26.33 -15.99 -10.45
C ARG A 189 -27.00 -15.36 -11.65
N THR A 190 -26.93 -14.03 -11.74
CA THR A 190 -27.50 -13.24 -12.83
C THR A 190 -26.42 -12.48 -13.59
N VAL A 191 -26.51 -12.46 -14.92
CA VAL A 191 -25.68 -11.64 -15.81
C VAL A 191 -26.58 -10.71 -16.61
N PHE A 192 -26.31 -9.42 -16.52
CA PHE A 192 -26.86 -8.45 -17.44
C PHE A 192 -25.99 -8.39 -18.69
N LYS A 193 -26.60 -8.62 -19.85
CA LYS A 193 -26.04 -8.31 -21.16
C LYS A 193 -26.64 -6.98 -21.61
N ILE A 194 -25.84 -5.93 -21.54
CA ILE A 194 -26.26 -4.54 -21.66
C ILE A 194 -25.81 -4.01 -23.01
N ASP A 195 -26.77 -3.65 -23.87
CA ASP A 195 -26.53 -2.91 -25.11
C ASP A 195 -26.58 -1.41 -24.80
N CYS A 196 -25.42 -0.75 -24.74
CA CYS A 196 -25.29 0.66 -24.35
C CYS A 196 -24.44 1.45 -25.36
N TYR A 197 -24.65 2.76 -25.41
CA TYR A 197 -23.87 3.70 -26.22
C TYR A 197 -23.36 4.90 -25.40
N SER A 198 -23.95 5.16 -24.23
CA SER A 198 -23.55 6.28 -23.36
C SER A 198 -22.51 5.93 -22.29
N GLY A 199 -22.11 4.65 -22.20
CA GLY A 199 -21.07 4.21 -21.26
C GLY A 199 -19.76 4.99 -21.44
N LYS A 200 -19.05 5.22 -20.33
CA LYS A 200 -17.79 5.96 -20.29
C LYS A 200 -16.62 4.99 -20.20
N ARG A 201 -15.63 5.14 -21.08
CA ARG A 201 -14.37 4.40 -20.99
C ARG A 201 -13.45 5.13 -20.03
N LEU A 202 -12.98 4.43 -19.00
CA LEU A 202 -12.03 5.04 -18.07
C LEU A 202 -10.63 5.08 -18.68
N PRO A 203 -9.91 6.21 -18.60
CA PRO A 203 -8.50 6.26 -18.98
C PRO A 203 -7.71 5.31 -18.08
N LEU A 204 -6.78 4.54 -18.68
CA LEU A 204 -5.84 3.63 -18.00
C LEU A 204 -6.43 2.34 -17.42
N SER A 205 -7.67 1.94 -17.76
CA SER A 205 -8.15 0.59 -17.44
C SER A 205 -7.50 -0.44 -18.39
N GLU A 206 -6.67 -1.34 -17.85
CA GLU A 206 -6.02 -2.42 -18.61
C GLU A 206 -7.03 -3.41 -19.22
N ASP A 207 -8.25 -3.46 -18.68
CA ASP A 207 -9.28 -4.47 -18.97
C ASP A 207 -10.41 -3.97 -19.89
N ASP A 208 -10.25 -2.79 -20.53
CA ASP A 208 -11.25 -2.19 -21.42
C ASP A 208 -12.63 -1.99 -20.73
N GLU A 209 -12.56 -1.54 -19.48
CA GLU A 209 -13.71 -1.39 -18.57
C GLU A 209 -14.58 -0.19 -18.94
N ILE A 210 -15.89 -0.39 -18.88
CA ILE A 210 -16.91 0.61 -19.18
C ILE A 210 -17.71 0.89 -17.92
N ILE A 211 -17.83 2.17 -17.56
CA ILE A 211 -18.68 2.62 -16.46
C ILE A 211 -20.02 3.12 -17.00
N LEU A 212 -21.09 2.59 -16.43
CA LEU A 212 -22.44 3.14 -16.55
C LEU A 212 -22.67 4.06 -15.34
N THR A 213 -22.92 5.34 -15.61
CA THR A 213 -23.32 6.30 -14.57
C THR A 213 -24.81 6.13 -14.22
N PRO A 214 -25.24 6.56 -13.03
CA PRO A 214 -26.66 6.59 -12.67
C PRO A 214 -27.54 7.35 -13.67
N GLY A 215 -28.82 7.00 -13.75
CA GLY A 215 -29.87 7.75 -14.46
C GLY A 215 -30.19 7.27 -15.89
N PHE A 216 -29.47 6.28 -16.42
CA PHE A 216 -29.77 5.74 -17.74
C PHE A 216 -30.98 4.80 -17.74
N HIS A 217 -31.72 4.80 -18.84
CA HIS A 217 -32.92 3.98 -18.99
C HIS A 217 -32.62 2.79 -19.87
N PHE A 218 -33.02 1.60 -19.41
CA PHE A 218 -32.84 0.36 -20.12
C PHE A 218 -34.16 -0.39 -20.27
N GLN A 219 -34.43 -0.86 -21.47
CA GLN A 219 -35.55 -1.75 -21.76
C GLN A 219 -35.08 -3.21 -21.73
N VAL A 220 -35.83 -4.09 -21.08
CA VAL A 220 -35.60 -5.53 -21.13
C VAL A 220 -35.98 -6.06 -22.51
N VAL A 221 -35.01 -6.59 -23.26
CA VAL A 221 -35.20 -7.11 -24.62
C VAL A 221 -35.21 -8.64 -24.68
N GLY A 222 -34.93 -9.31 -23.57
CA GLY A 222 -35.00 -10.77 -23.48
C GLY A 222 -34.40 -11.32 -22.20
N LYS A 223 -34.69 -12.60 -21.92
CA LYS A 223 -34.13 -13.34 -20.79
C LYS A 223 -33.77 -14.75 -21.24
N LEU A 224 -32.69 -15.30 -20.69
CA LEU A 224 -32.24 -16.66 -20.94
C LEU A 224 -31.83 -17.31 -19.63
N ARG A 225 -32.40 -18.48 -19.33
CA ARG A 225 -31.98 -19.31 -18.20
C ARG A 225 -31.15 -20.48 -18.72
N SER A 226 -29.90 -20.58 -18.27
CA SER A 226 -28.99 -21.67 -18.62
C SER A 226 -29.13 -22.83 -17.64
N LEU A 227 -28.64 -24.01 -18.04
CA LEU A 227 -28.68 -25.23 -17.21
C LEU A 227 -27.78 -25.14 -15.95
N ASP A 228 -26.80 -24.24 -15.92
CA ASP A 228 -25.80 -24.12 -14.85
C ASP A 228 -26.15 -23.07 -13.77
N ASP A 229 -27.43 -22.89 -13.44
CA ASP A 229 -27.94 -21.87 -12.50
C ASP A 229 -27.55 -20.41 -12.85
N LEU A 230 -27.29 -20.16 -14.14
CA LEU A 230 -26.98 -18.84 -14.69
C LEU A 230 -28.20 -18.26 -15.41
N ASN A 231 -28.68 -17.13 -14.90
CA ASN A 231 -29.72 -16.33 -15.53
C ASN A 231 -29.09 -15.16 -16.28
N THR A 232 -29.49 -14.93 -17.53
CA THR A 232 -29.03 -13.81 -18.35
C THR A 232 -30.20 -12.90 -18.68
N ILE A 233 -30.09 -11.63 -18.33
CA ILE A 233 -31.08 -10.59 -18.65
C ILE A 233 -30.46 -9.70 -19.73
N TYR A 234 -31.16 -9.56 -20.86
CA TYR A 234 -30.75 -8.73 -21.97
C TYR A 234 -31.46 -7.39 -21.83
N ILE A 235 -30.69 -6.32 -21.75
CA ILE A 235 -31.23 -4.97 -21.64
C ILE A 235 -30.60 -4.05 -22.69
N ARG A 236 -31.37 -3.10 -23.21
CA ARG A 236 -30.92 -2.12 -24.20
C ARG A 236 -31.18 -0.70 -23.71
N GLU A 237 -30.17 0.14 -23.82
CA GLU A 237 -30.25 1.57 -23.52
C GLU A 237 -31.25 2.25 -24.46
N ILE A 238 -32.17 3.01 -23.90
CA ILE A 238 -33.15 3.81 -24.66
C ILE A 238 -32.88 5.30 -24.43
N SER A 239 -32.87 6.09 -25.51
CA SER A 239 -32.72 7.54 -25.41
C SER A 239 -33.97 8.14 -24.77
N SER A 240 -33.84 8.67 -23.54
CA SER A 240 -34.96 9.29 -22.84
C SER A 240 -34.80 10.80 -22.84
N SER A 241 -35.53 11.49 -23.72
CA SER A 241 -35.47 12.95 -23.90
C SER A 241 -35.91 13.80 -22.69
N SER A 242 -36.26 13.18 -21.56
CA SER A 242 -36.81 13.86 -20.37
C SER A 242 -36.15 13.47 -19.04
N THR A 243 -35.02 12.74 -19.08
CA THR A 243 -34.46 12.05 -17.92
C THR A 243 -32.94 11.89 -17.92
N GLU A 244 -32.25 12.28 -18.99
CA GLU A 244 -30.80 12.26 -19.00
C GLU A 244 -30.25 13.22 -17.94
N ILE A 245 -29.39 12.71 -17.05
CA ILE A 245 -28.45 13.55 -16.33
C ILE A 245 -27.51 14.11 -17.39
N ILE A 246 -27.80 15.29 -17.91
CA ILE A 246 -26.90 15.99 -18.83
C ILE A 246 -25.69 16.42 -17.98
N LEU A 247 -24.65 15.59 -17.95
CA LEU A 247 -23.39 15.92 -17.29
C LEU A 247 -22.90 17.25 -17.90
N PRO A 248 -22.51 18.24 -17.08
CA PRO A 248 -22.35 19.62 -17.54
C PRO A 248 -21.26 19.75 -18.61
N VAL A 249 -21.56 20.48 -19.68
CA VAL A 249 -20.59 21.01 -20.66
C VAL A 249 -20.09 22.36 -20.12
N PRO A 250 -18.79 22.71 -20.26
CA PRO A 250 -18.18 23.75 -19.44
C PRO A 250 -18.75 25.14 -19.71
N VAL A 251 -19.10 25.85 -18.64
CA VAL A 251 -19.11 27.33 -18.66
C VAL A 251 -17.71 27.78 -18.24
N VAL A 252 -16.91 28.22 -19.21
CA VAL A 252 -15.64 28.88 -18.95
C VAL A 252 -15.94 30.19 -18.25
N THR A 253 -15.70 30.25 -16.94
CA THR A 253 -15.54 31.52 -16.24
C THR A 253 -14.05 31.79 -16.13
N THR A 254 -13.57 32.69 -16.99
CA THR A 254 -12.27 33.33 -16.84
C THR A 254 -12.25 34.06 -15.49
N ILE A 255 -11.51 33.52 -14.52
CA ILE A 255 -11.19 34.26 -13.30
C ILE A 255 -9.95 35.07 -13.63
N GLU A 256 -10.15 36.38 -13.80
CA GLU A 256 -9.06 37.35 -13.82
C GLU A 256 -8.33 37.33 -12.47
N GLU A 257 -7.01 37.20 -12.52
CA GLU A 257 -6.13 37.42 -11.37
C GLU A 257 -6.25 38.89 -10.91
N PRO A 258 -6.44 39.16 -9.60
CA PRO A 258 -6.15 40.48 -9.07
C PRO A 258 -4.68 40.55 -8.68
N GLU A 259 -3.88 41.20 -9.52
CA GLU A 259 -2.69 41.93 -9.08
C GLU A 259 -3.10 43.01 -8.05
N GLU A 260 -2.15 43.35 -7.17
CA GLU A 260 -2.19 44.44 -6.18
C GLU A 260 -2.95 44.23 -4.85
N THR A 261 -2.25 43.74 -3.82
CA THR A 261 -2.06 44.47 -2.54
C THR A 261 -1.05 43.78 -1.61
N LEU A 262 0.24 43.87 -1.94
CA LEU A 262 1.36 43.52 -1.04
C LEU A 262 2.19 44.76 -0.66
N SER A 263 1.53 45.84 -0.22
CA SER A 263 2.22 47.06 0.24
C SER A 263 1.68 47.70 1.53
N LEU A 264 0.83 47.03 2.33
CA LEU A 264 0.25 47.67 3.53
C LEU A 264 0.15 46.87 4.83
N ILE A 265 0.97 45.82 5.03
CA ILE A 265 1.13 45.20 6.37
C ILE A 265 2.62 45.02 6.71
N VAL A 266 3.38 46.12 6.73
CA VAL A 266 4.75 46.19 7.29
C VAL A 266 4.86 47.19 8.45
N LYS A 267 3.75 47.74 8.97
CA LYS A 267 3.82 48.67 10.12
C LYS A 267 2.74 48.42 11.16
N THR A 268 2.99 47.47 12.05
CA THR A 268 2.70 47.61 13.50
C THR A 268 3.32 46.44 14.27
N ILE A 269 4.55 46.62 14.74
CA ILE A 269 5.13 45.84 15.84
C ILE A 269 4.75 46.57 17.14
N PRO A 270 3.93 46.00 18.04
CA PRO A 270 3.84 46.54 19.39
C PRO A 270 5.07 46.08 20.18
N GLN A 271 5.92 47.03 20.58
CA GLN A 271 6.89 46.82 21.64
C GLN A 271 6.15 46.64 22.97
N GLY A 272 5.95 45.38 23.38
CA GLY A 272 5.32 44.99 24.65
C GLY A 272 6.34 44.52 25.67
N LYS A 273 6.37 45.20 26.83
CA LYS A 273 7.33 45.08 27.94
C LYS A 273 7.48 43.66 28.50
N SER A 274 8.74 43.28 28.74
CA SER A 274 9.14 42.05 29.44
C SER A 274 8.62 42.00 30.89
N SER A 275 7.82 41.00 31.24
CA SER A 275 7.51 40.68 32.64
C SER A 275 8.63 39.84 33.26
N MET A 276 9.06 40.17 34.49
CA MET A 276 10.13 39.45 35.21
C MET A 276 9.84 37.94 35.43
N LYS A 277 8.60 37.48 35.25
CA LYS A 277 8.22 36.06 35.31
C LYS A 277 8.70 35.28 34.06
N SER A 278 8.74 35.90 32.88
CA SER A 278 9.23 35.24 31.65
C SER A 278 10.74 35.06 31.63
N ARG A 279 11.51 35.98 32.24
CA ARG A 279 12.97 35.85 32.39
C ARG A 279 13.37 34.75 33.38
N LYS A 280 12.58 34.48 34.43
CA LYS A 280 12.80 33.30 35.32
C LYS A 280 12.45 31.99 34.61
N SER A 281 11.40 31.97 33.78
CA SER A 281 11.03 30.83 32.93
C SER A 281 12.10 30.55 31.87
N LEU A 282 12.53 31.55 31.09
CA LEU A 282 13.63 31.42 30.12
C LEU A 282 14.93 31.03 30.80
N LYS A 283 15.30 31.61 31.95
CA LYS A 283 16.49 31.16 32.69
C LYS A 283 16.38 29.71 33.16
N ASN A 284 15.19 29.24 33.56
CA ASN A 284 14.97 27.82 33.88
C ASN A 284 15.01 26.91 32.64
N THR A 285 14.53 27.37 31.49
CA THR A 285 14.60 26.65 30.20
C THR A 285 16.03 26.61 29.68
N THR A 286 16.76 27.72 29.67
CA THR A 286 18.18 27.80 29.32
C THR A 286 19.06 27.01 30.29
N TYR A 287 18.75 27.01 31.60
CA TYR A 287 19.46 26.18 32.59
C TYR A 287 19.12 24.69 32.42
N ARG A 288 17.90 24.34 31.98
CA ARG A 288 17.54 22.97 31.56
C ARG A 288 18.21 22.56 30.26
N ILE A 289 18.39 23.47 29.30
CA ILE A 289 19.12 23.27 28.04
C ILE A 289 20.61 23.02 28.33
N ILE A 290 21.24 23.78 29.23
CA ILE A 290 22.63 23.57 29.69
C ILE A 290 22.76 22.26 30.49
N LYS A 291 21.70 21.83 31.18
CA LYS A 291 21.66 20.54 31.89
C LYS A 291 21.38 19.36 30.94
N MET A 292 20.62 19.56 29.85
CA MET A 292 20.33 18.56 28.81
C MET A 292 21.46 18.43 27.79
N SER A 293 22.23 19.49 27.50
CA SER A 293 23.45 19.40 26.70
C SER A 293 24.51 18.51 27.36
N LYS A 294 24.48 18.36 28.69
CA LYS A 294 25.29 17.38 29.44
C LYS A 294 24.76 15.93 29.39
N VAL A 295 23.51 15.72 28.93
CA VAL A 295 22.85 14.40 28.83
C VAL A 295 22.77 13.90 27.38
N LEU A 296 22.91 14.79 26.41
CA LEU A 296 22.99 14.49 25.00
C LEU A 296 24.43 14.06 24.66
N HIS A 297 24.69 12.76 24.71
CA HIS A 297 25.86 12.17 24.05
C HIS A 297 25.74 12.42 22.53
N VAL A 298 26.30 13.54 22.06
CA VAL A 298 26.63 13.73 20.65
C VAL A 298 27.94 12.99 20.46
N CYS A 299 27.89 11.81 19.84
CA CYS A 299 29.08 10.98 19.64
C CYS A 299 30.00 11.56 18.56
N SER A 300 29.45 12.37 17.64
CA SER A 300 30.17 13.15 16.62
C SER A 300 29.23 14.21 16.01
N ASP A 301 29.76 15.20 15.28
CA ASP A 301 28.99 16.31 14.68
C ASP A 301 27.88 15.89 13.71
N HIS A 302 27.83 14.61 13.30
CA HIS A 302 26.87 14.06 12.33
C HIS A 302 25.92 13.00 12.91
N ILE A 303 26.15 12.54 14.15
CA ILE A 303 25.40 11.44 14.79
C ILE A 303 24.68 11.95 16.03
N LEU A 304 23.35 11.81 16.03
CA LEU A 304 22.51 12.11 17.18
C LEU A 304 22.01 10.82 17.84
N GLU A 305 22.65 10.48 18.96
CA GLU A 305 22.36 9.27 19.74
C GLU A 305 21.41 9.58 20.91
N LEU A 306 20.17 9.10 20.78
CA LEU A 306 19.11 9.30 21.76
C LEU A 306 18.58 7.97 22.33
N SER A 307 19.21 6.84 22.00
CA SER A 307 18.74 5.53 22.41
C SER A 307 18.54 5.40 23.92
N GLY A 308 17.44 4.76 24.32
CA GLY A 308 17.10 4.52 25.72
C GLY A 308 16.65 5.76 26.50
N LYS A 309 16.68 6.96 25.91
CA LYS A 309 16.28 8.19 26.59
C LYS A 309 14.78 8.35 26.61
N ARG A 310 14.21 8.63 27.79
CA ARG A 310 12.80 9.00 27.95
C ARG A 310 12.61 10.47 27.60
N LEU A 311 12.32 10.73 26.33
CA LEU A 311 12.05 12.09 25.84
C LEU A 311 10.56 12.42 25.96
N ARG A 312 10.23 13.62 26.42
CA ARG A 312 8.86 14.16 26.24
C ARG A 312 8.68 14.56 24.78
N ILE A 313 7.42 14.69 24.35
CA ILE A 313 7.12 15.05 22.96
C ILE A 313 7.68 16.44 22.60
N ASP A 314 7.61 17.40 23.51
CA ASP A 314 8.13 18.75 23.28
C ASP A 314 9.65 18.77 23.20
N ASP A 315 10.33 17.97 24.04
CA ASP A 315 11.78 17.80 24.00
C ASP A 315 12.20 17.18 22.67
N LEU A 316 11.47 16.16 22.20
CA LEU A 316 11.72 15.52 20.90
C LEU A 316 11.53 16.53 19.76
N LYS A 317 10.42 17.26 19.74
CA LYS A 317 10.16 18.32 18.73
C LYS A 317 11.29 19.34 18.70
N HIS A 318 11.70 19.83 19.87
CA HIS A 318 12.74 20.85 19.98
C HIS A 318 14.09 20.32 19.51
N ILE A 319 14.50 19.13 19.97
CA ILE A 319 15.76 18.51 19.57
C ILE A 319 15.78 18.27 18.06
N LEU A 320 14.71 17.70 17.51
CA LEU A 320 14.66 17.40 16.09
C LEU A 320 14.61 18.68 15.24
N ASN A 321 13.86 19.71 15.62
CA ASN A 321 13.82 20.98 14.86
C ASN A 321 15.14 21.78 14.95
N GLU A 322 15.77 21.84 16.12
CA GLU A 322 17.03 22.59 16.29
C GLU A 322 18.25 21.85 15.73
N ARG A 323 18.25 20.52 15.78
CA ARG A 323 19.44 19.72 15.43
C ARG A 323 19.37 19.12 14.04
N LEU A 324 18.19 18.79 13.50
CA LEU A 324 18.09 18.30 12.11
C LEU A 324 18.21 19.41 11.07
N THR A 325 18.32 20.67 11.50
CA THR A 325 18.80 21.80 10.70
C THR A 325 20.33 21.93 10.69
N GLN A 326 21.04 21.12 11.47
CA GLN A 326 22.51 21.13 11.61
C GLN A 326 23.12 19.80 11.14
N LYS A 327 23.28 19.57 9.83
CA LYS A 327 24.13 18.51 9.21
C LYS A 327 24.06 17.06 9.74
N ILE A 328 23.11 16.69 10.61
CA ILE A 328 22.99 15.32 11.14
C ILE A 328 22.64 14.37 10.00
N THR A 329 23.39 13.29 9.89
CA THR A 329 23.19 12.23 8.92
C THR A 329 22.67 10.94 9.57
N ILE A 330 22.93 10.72 10.87
CA ILE A 330 22.49 9.52 11.59
C ILE A 330 21.69 9.90 12.82
N LEU A 331 20.48 9.37 12.94
CA LEU A 331 19.59 9.57 14.08
C LEU A 331 19.21 8.23 14.70
N ASN A 332 19.61 8.02 15.95
CA ASN A 332 19.22 6.84 16.71
C ASN A 332 18.22 7.20 17.81
N LEU A 333 16.98 6.72 17.64
CA LEU A 333 15.86 6.87 18.57
C LEU A 333 15.40 5.53 19.14
N SER A 334 16.24 4.51 19.10
CA SER A 334 15.88 3.17 19.58
C SER A 334 15.53 3.16 21.08
N LYS A 335 14.59 2.33 21.52
CA LYS A 335 14.21 2.21 22.95
C LYS A 335 13.82 3.56 23.62
N THR A 336 13.25 4.52 22.89
CA THR A 336 12.87 5.85 23.43
C THR A 336 11.39 5.99 23.80
N ASN A 337 10.65 4.87 23.75
CA ASN A 337 9.21 4.81 24.00
C ASN A 337 8.46 5.79 23.07
N LEU A 338 8.62 5.59 21.75
CA LEU A 338 7.91 6.35 20.73
C LEU A 338 6.42 5.96 20.74
N THR A 339 5.58 6.87 21.21
CA THR A 339 4.12 6.80 21.06
C THR A 339 3.71 7.28 19.67
N LYS A 340 2.50 6.97 19.20
CA LYS A 340 1.95 7.46 17.92
C LYS A 340 2.15 8.96 17.71
N ALA A 341 1.96 9.77 18.76
CA ALA A 341 2.16 11.22 18.69
C ALA A 341 3.64 11.61 18.44
N LYS A 342 4.59 10.90 19.03
CA LYS A 342 6.03 11.11 18.77
C LYS A 342 6.43 10.66 17.38
N VAL A 343 5.85 9.56 16.88
CA VAL A 343 6.08 9.07 15.51
C VAL A 343 5.59 10.09 14.48
N LYS A 344 4.43 10.73 14.72
CA LYS A 344 3.94 11.81 13.87
C LYS A 344 4.92 12.98 13.76
N VAL A 345 5.56 13.37 14.86
CA VAL A 345 6.60 14.40 14.87
C VAL A 345 7.81 13.98 14.01
N ILE A 346 8.24 12.73 14.15
CA ILE A 346 9.36 12.20 13.36
C ILE A 346 9.00 12.19 11.87
N ALA A 347 7.79 11.75 11.53
CA ALA A 347 7.26 11.73 10.16
C ALA A 347 7.17 13.14 9.54
N GLU A 348 6.70 14.14 10.29
CA GLU A 348 6.67 15.54 9.85
C GLU A 348 8.06 16.05 9.46
N ILE A 349 9.08 15.67 10.24
CA ILE A 349 10.44 16.14 10.02
C ILE A 349 11.11 15.36 8.89
N LEU A 350 10.84 14.05 8.76
CA LEU A 350 11.34 13.25 7.63
C LEU A 350 10.90 13.80 6.27
N ARG A 351 9.71 14.41 6.18
CA ARG A 351 9.22 15.02 4.93
C ARG A 351 10.04 16.23 4.47
N THR A 352 10.64 16.96 5.41
CA THR A 352 11.35 18.21 5.12
C THR A 352 12.87 18.09 5.30
N ASN A 353 13.33 17.01 5.92
CA ASN A 353 14.75 16.81 6.19
C ASN A 353 15.51 16.35 4.93
N LEU A 354 16.63 17.04 4.65
CA LEU A 354 17.47 16.82 3.47
C LEU A 354 18.85 16.22 3.80
N THR A 355 19.11 15.85 5.06
CA THR A 355 20.46 15.48 5.54
C THR A 355 20.53 14.07 6.10
N LEU A 356 19.42 13.52 6.59
CA LEU A 356 19.39 12.26 7.29
C LEU A 356 19.52 11.10 6.31
N ILE A 357 20.56 10.30 6.52
CA ILE A 357 20.92 9.12 5.75
C ILE A 357 20.47 7.86 6.47
N GLU A 358 20.57 7.83 7.80
CA GLU A 358 20.23 6.65 8.61
C GLU A 358 19.30 7.02 9.76
N LEU A 359 18.21 6.25 9.89
CA LEU A 359 17.24 6.38 10.96
C LEU A 359 17.03 5.05 11.67
N ASN A 360 17.28 5.03 12.98
CA ASN A 360 17.03 3.88 13.83
C ASN A 360 15.85 4.13 14.78
N LEU A 361 14.74 3.42 14.56
CA LEU A 361 13.53 3.44 15.39
C LEU A 361 13.32 2.15 16.18
N SER A 362 14.31 1.26 16.21
CA SER A 362 14.18 -0.10 16.76
C SER A 362 13.74 -0.13 18.23
N TYR A 363 13.13 -1.25 18.64
CA TYR A 363 12.62 -1.46 20.00
C TYR A 363 11.64 -0.37 20.48
N ASN A 364 10.90 0.25 19.55
CA ASN A 364 9.79 1.12 19.87
C ASN A 364 8.50 0.50 19.33
N PRO A 365 7.40 0.46 20.11
CA PRO A 365 6.15 -0.14 19.66
C PRO A 365 5.44 0.77 18.65
N LEU A 366 5.94 0.82 17.41
CA LEU A 366 5.38 1.65 16.35
C LEU A 366 4.03 1.13 15.88
N ASP A 367 3.83 -0.19 15.89
CA ASP A 367 2.69 -0.88 15.28
C ASP A 367 2.48 -0.50 13.79
N ASN A 368 1.38 -0.97 13.21
CA ASN A 368 1.08 -0.72 11.80
C ASN A 368 0.77 0.75 11.51
N ALA A 369 0.14 1.46 12.45
CA ALA A 369 -0.19 2.88 12.29
C ALA A 369 1.05 3.76 12.38
N GLY A 370 2.00 3.43 13.27
CA GLY A 370 3.30 4.12 13.29
C GLY A 370 4.12 3.82 12.03
N CYS A 371 4.11 2.57 11.54
CA CYS A 371 4.75 2.22 10.29
C CYS A 371 4.19 3.01 9.10
N LEU A 372 2.86 3.11 9.00
CA LEU A 372 2.17 3.89 7.97
C LEU A 372 2.64 5.35 7.94
N LEU A 373 2.73 6.00 9.11
CA LEU A 373 3.18 7.39 9.19
C LEU A 373 4.63 7.57 8.70
N ILE A 374 5.51 6.62 9.03
CA ILE A 374 6.90 6.64 8.56
C ILE A 374 6.98 6.36 7.06
N ALA A 375 6.23 5.36 6.57
CA ALA A 375 6.15 5.01 5.15
C ALA A 375 5.68 6.22 4.31
N GLN A 376 4.58 6.85 4.72
CA GLN A 376 4.05 8.06 4.08
C GLN A 376 5.06 9.22 4.07
N ALA A 377 5.80 9.41 5.17
CA ALA A 377 6.82 10.45 5.25
C ALA A 377 8.00 10.19 4.30
N LEU A 378 8.30 8.92 4.03
CA LEU A 378 9.41 8.53 3.17
C LEU A 378 9.06 8.51 1.68
N HIS A 379 7.79 8.55 1.26
CA HIS A 379 7.41 8.58 -0.17
C HIS A 379 8.22 9.59 -0.99
N GLY A 380 8.37 10.82 -0.48
CA GLY A 380 9.13 11.89 -1.13
C GLY A 380 10.54 12.12 -0.58
N ASN A 381 10.98 11.35 0.41
CA ASN A 381 12.30 11.55 1.02
C ASN A 381 13.41 10.96 0.12
N LYS A 382 14.30 11.81 -0.35
CA LYS A 382 15.37 11.43 -1.30
C LYS A 382 16.73 11.19 -0.67
N HIS A 383 16.82 11.24 0.66
CA HIS A 383 18.10 11.27 1.37
C HIS A 383 18.29 10.07 2.31
N LEU A 384 17.21 9.51 2.85
CA LEU A 384 17.30 8.37 3.75
C LEU A 384 17.66 7.11 2.96
N ILE A 385 18.78 6.50 3.33
CA ILE A 385 19.33 5.28 2.71
C ILE A 385 19.04 4.06 3.59
N THR A 386 19.11 4.22 4.92
CA THR A 386 18.97 3.13 5.89
C THR A 386 17.84 3.41 6.87
N LEU A 387 16.89 2.47 6.96
CA LEU A 387 15.81 2.51 7.93
C LEU A 387 15.80 1.24 8.78
N ASN A 388 15.89 1.41 10.10
CA ASN A 388 15.81 0.31 11.06
C ASN A 388 14.49 0.36 11.86
N LEU A 389 13.66 -0.66 11.61
CA LEU A 389 12.37 -0.95 12.26
C LEU A 389 12.41 -2.31 13.00
N TYR A 390 13.58 -2.70 13.49
CA TYR A 390 13.76 -3.92 14.28
C TYR A 390 12.88 -3.89 15.53
N ASN A 391 12.13 -4.96 15.79
CA ASN A 391 11.28 -5.12 16.97
C ASN A 391 10.38 -3.90 17.24
N THR A 392 9.58 -3.52 16.24
CA THR A 392 8.64 -2.41 16.32
C THR A 392 7.17 -2.82 16.33
N LYS A 393 6.89 -4.11 16.57
CA LYS A 393 5.54 -4.72 16.61
C LYS A 393 4.78 -4.61 15.28
N LEU A 394 5.50 -4.76 14.15
CA LEU A 394 4.88 -4.77 12.83
C LEU A 394 4.17 -6.09 12.56
N SER A 395 3.01 -6.04 11.89
CA SER A 395 2.31 -7.23 11.36
C SER A 395 2.26 -7.22 9.83
N CYS A 396 1.58 -8.18 9.21
CA CYS A 396 1.46 -8.30 7.76
C CYS A 396 1.05 -6.98 7.04
N ASN A 397 0.16 -6.18 7.61
CA ASN A 397 -0.29 -4.91 7.02
C ASN A 397 0.86 -3.89 6.87
N ALA A 398 1.83 -3.90 7.79
CA ALA A 398 3.00 -3.03 7.67
C ALA A 398 3.85 -3.37 6.43
N GLY A 399 3.87 -4.65 6.00
CA GLY A 399 4.52 -5.06 4.77
C GLY A 399 3.93 -4.38 3.54
N GLN A 400 2.61 -4.16 3.51
CA GLN A 400 1.95 -3.43 2.43
C GLN A 400 2.34 -1.95 2.42
N TYR A 401 2.29 -1.26 3.57
CA TYR A 401 2.67 0.16 3.63
C TYR A 401 4.12 0.40 3.22
N LEU A 402 5.01 -0.51 3.61
CA LEU A 402 6.42 -0.45 3.21
C LEU A 402 6.59 -0.74 1.71
N ALA A 403 5.81 -1.67 1.14
CA ALA A 403 5.82 -1.93 -0.30
C ALA A 403 5.38 -0.71 -1.11
N GLU A 404 4.28 -0.08 -0.71
CA GLU A 404 3.77 1.15 -1.34
C GLU A 404 4.81 2.28 -1.28
N MET A 405 5.50 2.40 -0.13
CA MET A 405 6.58 3.37 0.01
C MET A 405 7.78 3.05 -0.88
N LEU A 406 8.21 1.79 -0.97
CA LEU A 406 9.33 1.39 -1.81
C LEU A 406 9.03 1.57 -3.30
N LEU A 407 7.77 1.43 -3.73
CA LEU A 407 7.38 1.70 -5.11
C LEU A 407 7.68 3.15 -5.53
N LEU A 408 7.60 4.11 -4.59
CA LEU A 408 7.83 5.53 -4.84
C LEU A 408 9.23 5.99 -4.43
N ASN A 409 9.79 5.41 -3.38
CA ASN A 409 11.08 5.78 -2.83
C ASN A 409 12.18 4.94 -3.45
N HIS A 410 12.94 5.55 -4.37
CA HIS A 410 14.08 4.90 -5.02
C HIS A 410 15.43 5.14 -4.35
N HIS A 411 15.44 5.71 -3.14
CA HIS A 411 16.66 6.08 -2.41
C HIS A 411 16.96 5.17 -1.22
N LEU A 412 15.93 4.54 -0.63
CA LEU A 412 16.12 3.59 0.44
C LEU A 412 16.80 2.33 -0.10
N ARG A 413 17.93 1.96 0.51
CA ARG A 413 18.77 0.81 0.10
C ARG A 413 18.83 -0.27 1.17
N SER A 414 18.70 0.10 2.44
CA SER A 414 18.75 -0.84 3.57
C SER A 414 17.49 -0.73 4.42
N LEU A 415 16.80 -1.85 4.58
CA LEU A 415 15.58 -1.96 5.38
C LEU A 415 15.71 -3.11 6.38
N GLN A 416 15.70 -2.78 7.66
CA GLN A 416 15.82 -3.76 8.75
C GLN A 416 14.48 -3.96 9.45
N LEU A 417 13.91 -5.16 9.31
CA LEU A 417 12.59 -5.53 9.80
C LEU A 417 12.64 -6.72 10.77
N GLY A 418 13.83 -7.10 11.24
CA GLY A 418 14.03 -8.21 12.16
C GLY A 418 13.14 -8.17 13.42
N VAL A 419 12.79 -9.35 13.93
CA VAL A 419 11.98 -9.54 15.15
C VAL A 419 10.64 -8.80 15.09
N ASN A 420 9.88 -9.02 14.03
CA ASN A 420 8.51 -8.53 13.89
C ASN A 420 7.54 -9.71 13.65
N SER A 421 6.32 -9.45 13.18
CA SER A 421 5.31 -10.49 12.88
C SER A 421 4.71 -10.29 11.49
N LEU A 422 5.56 -10.02 10.49
CA LEU A 422 5.12 -9.83 9.11
C LEU A 422 4.43 -11.10 8.56
N GLY A 423 4.96 -12.28 8.88
CA GLY A 423 4.52 -13.55 8.30
C GLY A 423 4.68 -13.62 6.79
N ASN A 424 4.21 -14.73 6.19
CA ASN A 424 4.32 -14.95 4.75
C ASN A 424 3.57 -13.87 3.93
N LEU A 425 2.41 -13.41 4.41
CA LEU A 425 1.62 -12.37 3.74
C LEU A 425 2.33 -11.01 3.75
N GLY A 426 2.93 -10.61 4.88
CA GLY A 426 3.67 -9.36 4.95
C GLY A 426 4.88 -9.36 4.02
N VAL A 427 5.59 -10.49 3.94
CA VAL A 427 6.70 -10.69 2.99
C VAL A 427 6.21 -10.65 1.54
N LYS A 428 5.09 -11.32 1.23
CA LYS A 428 4.47 -11.27 -0.10
C LYS A 428 4.22 -9.82 -0.53
N TYR A 429 3.61 -9.01 0.34
CA TYR A 429 3.34 -7.61 0.03
C TYR A 429 4.63 -6.82 -0.12
N LEU A 430 5.55 -6.93 0.86
CA LEU A 430 6.81 -6.22 0.88
C LEU A 430 7.66 -6.49 -0.36
N LEU A 431 7.61 -7.71 -0.91
CA LEU A 431 8.47 -8.13 -2.01
C LEU A 431 7.82 -8.05 -3.39
N TYR A 432 6.55 -7.65 -3.47
CA TYR A 432 5.83 -7.52 -4.73
C TYR A 432 6.48 -6.42 -5.59
N ASP A 433 7.26 -6.84 -6.59
CA ASP A 433 8.01 -6.01 -7.57
C ASP A 433 9.03 -5.01 -6.99
N ASN A 434 9.49 -5.22 -5.75
CA ASN A 434 10.51 -4.36 -5.13
C ASN A 434 11.95 -4.79 -5.48
N ILE A 435 12.55 -4.17 -6.50
CA ILE A 435 13.85 -4.61 -7.06
C ILE A 435 15.08 -3.77 -6.66
N GLN A 436 14.95 -2.84 -5.69
CA GLN A 436 15.97 -1.79 -5.46
C GLN A 436 16.75 -1.91 -4.14
N LEU A 437 16.31 -2.76 -3.21
CA LEU A 437 16.99 -2.92 -1.92
C LEU A 437 18.33 -3.63 -2.12
N HIS A 438 19.33 -3.19 -1.37
CA HIS A 438 20.67 -3.78 -1.32
C HIS A 438 20.87 -4.62 -0.05
N HIS A 439 20.21 -4.23 1.04
CA HIS A 439 20.20 -4.96 2.30
C HIS A 439 18.78 -5.09 2.82
N LEU A 440 18.34 -6.33 3.02
CA LEU A 440 17.04 -6.65 3.59
C LEU A 440 17.20 -7.63 4.77
N ASP A 441 16.76 -7.19 5.94
CA ASP A 441 16.72 -8.04 7.13
C ASP A 441 15.26 -8.38 7.50
N LEU A 442 14.94 -9.67 7.45
CA LEU A 442 13.65 -10.29 7.74
C LEU A 442 13.75 -11.36 8.85
N HIS A 443 14.81 -11.39 9.65
CA HIS A 443 14.96 -12.45 10.65
C HIS A 443 13.82 -12.42 11.70
N CYS A 444 13.47 -13.58 12.25
CA CYS A 444 12.42 -13.73 13.27
C CYS A 444 11.08 -13.04 12.91
N ASN A 445 10.55 -13.29 11.71
CA ASN A 445 9.29 -12.71 11.21
C ASN A 445 8.15 -13.73 11.01
N LYS A 446 8.32 -14.97 11.50
CA LYS A 446 7.37 -16.08 11.32
C LYS A 446 7.17 -16.45 9.84
N ILE A 447 8.28 -16.46 9.10
CA ILE A 447 8.33 -16.85 7.70
C ILE A 447 8.57 -18.35 7.62
N ASP A 448 7.72 -19.08 6.90
CA ASP A 448 7.92 -20.52 6.68
C ASP A 448 8.27 -20.82 5.21
N GLN A 449 8.12 -22.08 4.80
CA GLN A 449 8.37 -22.52 3.43
C GLN A 449 7.56 -21.76 2.37
N ASP A 450 6.33 -21.30 2.65
CA ASP A 450 5.52 -20.55 1.69
C ASP A 450 6.05 -19.12 1.54
N GLY A 451 6.52 -18.54 2.66
CA GLY A 451 7.23 -17.27 2.67
C GLY A 451 8.50 -17.29 1.81
N CYS A 452 9.20 -18.42 1.82
CA CYS A 452 10.40 -18.65 1.00
C CYS A 452 10.11 -18.59 -0.50
N GLN A 453 8.91 -18.96 -0.95
CA GLN A 453 8.53 -18.84 -2.37
C GLN A 453 8.51 -17.38 -2.83
N TYR A 454 8.00 -16.47 -2.00
CA TYR A 454 7.99 -15.04 -2.32
C TYR A 454 9.41 -14.46 -2.34
N ILE A 455 10.27 -14.89 -1.43
CA ILE A 455 11.68 -14.48 -1.39
C ILE A 455 12.44 -15.04 -2.61
N ALA A 456 12.19 -16.29 -3.00
CA ALA A 456 12.79 -16.87 -4.19
C ALA A 456 12.38 -16.09 -5.46
N ASN A 457 11.09 -15.79 -5.61
CA ASN A 457 10.59 -15.00 -6.74
C ASN A 457 11.21 -13.58 -6.77
N LEU A 458 11.44 -12.97 -5.61
CA LEU A 458 12.17 -11.70 -5.52
C LEU A 458 13.61 -11.88 -6.04
N LEU A 459 14.34 -12.87 -5.54
CA LEU A 459 15.74 -13.09 -5.89
C LEU A 459 15.95 -13.35 -7.38
N GLU A 460 14.99 -14.00 -8.04
CA GLU A 460 15.01 -14.20 -9.50
C GLU A 460 14.97 -12.89 -10.29
N LYS A 461 14.22 -11.89 -9.81
CA LYS A 461 14.02 -10.60 -10.49
C LYS A 461 15.01 -9.53 -10.02
N ASN A 462 15.35 -9.53 -8.74
CA ASN A 462 16.15 -8.50 -8.10
C ASN A 462 17.63 -8.73 -8.43
N GLN A 463 18.31 -7.69 -8.91
CA GLN A 463 19.74 -7.71 -9.26
C GLN A 463 20.53 -6.64 -8.49
N THR A 464 20.03 -6.23 -7.31
CA THR A 464 20.70 -5.23 -6.46
C THR A 464 20.93 -5.74 -5.03
N LEU A 465 20.16 -6.73 -4.59
CA LEU A 465 20.21 -7.26 -3.24
C LEU A 465 21.54 -7.99 -3.03
N ALA A 466 22.34 -7.44 -2.12
CA ALA A 466 23.66 -7.94 -1.75
C ALA A 466 23.62 -8.69 -0.40
N GLN A 467 22.72 -8.30 0.50
CA GLN A 467 22.60 -8.88 1.84
C GLN A 467 21.16 -9.25 2.15
N LEU A 468 20.94 -10.49 2.56
CA LEU A 468 19.65 -11.02 2.97
C LEU A 468 19.78 -11.79 4.29
N ASP A 469 19.05 -11.35 5.31
CA ASP A 469 18.89 -12.11 6.56
C ASP A 469 17.45 -12.60 6.71
N VAL A 470 17.29 -13.91 6.81
CA VAL A 470 16.01 -14.58 7.06
C VAL A 470 16.12 -15.54 8.24
N GLY A 471 17.13 -15.39 9.10
CA GLY A 471 17.37 -16.24 10.25
C GLY A 471 16.23 -16.25 11.28
N GLY A 472 16.21 -17.25 12.16
CA GLY A 472 15.20 -17.39 13.23
C GLY A 472 13.76 -17.54 12.72
N ASN A 473 13.59 -17.98 11.47
CA ASN A 473 12.30 -18.25 10.82
C ASN A 473 12.13 -19.77 10.59
N PRO A 474 10.92 -20.34 10.71
CA PRO A 474 10.68 -21.78 10.52
C PRO A 474 10.72 -22.21 9.03
N ILE A 475 11.83 -21.93 8.34
CA ILE A 475 12.04 -22.19 6.91
C ILE A 475 12.07 -23.70 6.59
N LYS A 476 12.78 -24.48 7.40
CA LYS A 476 12.96 -25.94 7.26
C LYS A 476 13.59 -26.34 5.91
N ASP A 477 13.76 -27.65 5.70
CA ASP A 477 14.43 -28.21 4.51
C ASP A 477 13.72 -27.86 3.19
N ASN A 478 12.38 -27.83 3.16
CA ASN A 478 11.64 -27.45 1.95
C ASN A 478 11.81 -25.97 1.61
N GLY A 479 11.75 -25.08 2.61
CA GLY A 479 11.92 -23.65 2.38
C GLY A 479 13.31 -23.29 1.87
N ILE A 480 14.36 -23.94 2.38
CA ILE A 480 15.72 -23.71 1.88
C ILE A 480 15.90 -24.24 0.45
N ASN A 481 15.23 -25.33 0.07
CA ASN A 481 15.24 -25.80 -1.33
C ASN A 481 14.65 -24.74 -2.27
N ILE A 482 13.54 -24.13 -1.88
CA ILE A 482 12.89 -23.05 -2.64
C ILE A 482 13.81 -21.82 -2.74
N LEU A 483 14.40 -21.39 -1.63
CA LEU A 483 15.34 -20.25 -1.61
C LEU A 483 16.55 -20.50 -2.51
N CYS A 484 17.19 -21.67 -2.40
CA CYS A 484 18.34 -22.02 -3.23
C CYS A 484 18.01 -22.03 -4.72
N ASN A 485 16.81 -22.49 -5.11
CA ASN A 485 16.37 -22.45 -6.51
C ASN A 485 16.24 -21.01 -7.03
N GLY A 486 15.72 -20.09 -6.23
CA GLY A 486 15.69 -18.66 -6.57
C GLY A 486 17.10 -18.06 -6.64
N LEU A 487 17.97 -18.41 -5.68
CA LEU A 487 19.35 -17.94 -5.65
C LEU A 487 20.15 -18.37 -6.87
N MET A 488 19.95 -19.58 -7.40
CA MET A 488 20.62 -20.06 -8.62
C MET A 488 20.44 -19.12 -9.84
N ARG A 489 19.39 -18.28 -9.84
CA ARG A 489 19.07 -17.31 -10.89
C ARG A 489 19.47 -15.86 -10.52
N ASN A 490 19.96 -15.64 -9.30
CA ASN A 490 20.48 -14.37 -8.83
C ASN A 490 22.01 -14.35 -8.95
N GLN A 491 22.63 -13.19 -9.23
CA GLN A 491 24.11 -13.10 -9.27
C GLN A 491 24.66 -11.96 -8.41
N THR A 492 23.85 -11.45 -7.48
CA THR A 492 24.19 -10.24 -6.73
C THR A 492 24.30 -10.48 -5.24
N LEU A 493 23.72 -11.56 -4.71
CA LEU A 493 23.77 -11.84 -3.29
C LEU A 493 25.19 -12.24 -2.87
N ILE A 494 25.69 -11.54 -1.85
CA ILE A 494 27.03 -11.67 -1.30
C ILE A 494 26.97 -12.26 0.11
N ASP A 495 25.99 -11.84 0.92
CA ASP A 495 25.83 -12.29 2.31
C ASP A 495 24.43 -12.88 2.53
N LEU A 496 24.37 -14.13 2.95
CA LEU A 496 23.13 -14.84 3.26
C LEU A 496 23.14 -15.36 4.69
N HIS A 497 22.14 -14.94 5.47
CA HIS A 497 21.93 -15.39 6.84
C HIS A 497 20.66 -16.23 6.95
N ILE A 498 20.83 -17.50 7.34
CA ILE A 498 19.79 -18.53 7.49
C ILE A 498 20.00 -19.30 8.83
N TRP A 499 20.43 -18.58 9.86
CA TRP A 499 20.65 -19.11 11.21
C TRP A 499 19.32 -19.46 11.90
N HIS A 500 19.29 -20.43 12.82
CA HIS A 500 18.08 -20.89 13.53
C HIS A 500 16.85 -21.15 12.63
N CYS A 501 17.06 -21.71 11.44
CA CYS A 501 16.02 -21.95 10.43
C CYS A 501 15.44 -23.38 10.41
N GLN A 502 15.85 -24.21 11.39
CA GLN A 502 15.45 -25.62 11.50
C GLN A 502 15.91 -26.49 10.31
N ILE A 503 17.01 -26.13 9.66
CA ILE A 503 17.57 -26.85 8.50
C ILE A 503 18.35 -28.09 8.97
N SER A 504 18.06 -29.25 8.40
CA SER A 504 18.79 -30.51 8.61
C SER A 504 19.48 -31.01 7.34
N ASN A 505 18.89 -30.82 6.17
CA ASN A 505 19.45 -31.27 4.90
C ASN A 505 20.19 -30.11 4.19
N LEU A 506 21.47 -30.32 3.89
CA LEU A 506 22.34 -29.34 3.24
C LEU A 506 22.64 -29.65 1.76
N GLU A 507 22.05 -30.69 1.17
CA GLU A 507 22.34 -31.11 -0.20
C GLU A 507 22.17 -29.94 -1.19
N THR A 508 21.05 -29.22 -1.10
CA THR A 508 20.76 -28.09 -2.00
C THR A 508 21.68 -26.91 -1.77
N ILE A 509 22.07 -26.62 -0.53
CA ILE A 509 23.08 -25.59 -0.22
C ILE A 509 24.45 -25.98 -0.79
N CYS A 510 24.84 -27.24 -0.66
CA CYS A 510 26.12 -27.72 -1.21
C CYS A 510 26.10 -27.65 -2.74
N ASN A 511 24.97 -27.99 -3.38
CA ASN A 511 24.83 -27.86 -4.83
C ASN A 511 24.85 -26.39 -5.27
N LEU A 512 24.19 -25.49 -4.54
CA LEU A 512 24.31 -24.04 -4.74
C LEU A 512 25.77 -23.60 -4.66
N LEU A 513 26.50 -23.93 -3.59
CA LEU A 513 27.90 -23.52 -3.42
C LEU A 513 28.86 -24.06 -4.50
N LYS A 514 28.51 -25.13 -5.23
CA LYS A 514 29.35 -25.63 -6.34
C LYS A 514 29.26 -24.75 -7.58
N SER A 515 28.08 -24.20 -7.87
CA SER A 515 27.81 -23.38 -9.06
C SER A 515 27.83 -21.88 -8.77
N TYR A 516 27.53 -21.47 -7.54
CA TYR A 516 27.33 -20.09 -7.14
C TYR A 516 28.64 -19.39 -6.82
N SER A 517 28.87 -18.26 -7.48
CA SER A 517 30.18 -17.59 -7.52
C SER A 517 30.17 -16.16 -6.96
N THR A 518 29.11 -15.74 -6.28
CA THR A 518 29.01 -14.37 -5.73
C THR A 518 28.95 -14.35 -4.20
N LEU A 519 28.42 -15.42 -3.59
CA LEU A 519 28.30 -15.54 -2.14
C LEU A 519 29.68 -15.57 -1.47
N LYS A 520 29.87 -14.66 -0.51
CA LYS A 520 31.06 -14.52 0.32
C LYS A 520 30.80 -14.93 1.76
N GLN A 521 29.61 -14.71 2.28
CA GLN A 521 29.26 -15.08 3.64
C GLN A 521 28.00 -15.93 3.68
N LEU A 522 28.08 -17.05 4.41
CA LEU A 522 26.96 -17.92 4.68
C LEU A 522 26.87 -18.20 6.18
N ASP A 523 25.73 -17.85 6.77
CA ASP A 523 25.46 -18.08 8.19
C ASP A 523 24.36 -19.12 8.38
N LEU A 524 24.76 -20.26 8.92
CA LEU A 524 23.97 -21.46 9.20
C LEU A 524 23.96 -21.79 10.70
N GLU A 525 24.29 -20.82 11.56
CA GLU A 525 24.29 -21.01 13.01
C GLU A 525 22.96 -21.59 13.52
N GLY A 526 23.00 -22.47 14.51
CA GLY A 526 21.78 -22.80 15.26
C GLY A 526 20.78 -23.68 14.50
N ASN A 527 21.23 -24.39 13.47
CA ASN A 527 20.42 -25.33 12.70
C ASN A 527 20.56 -26.78 13.23
N GLN A 528 20.12 -27.76 12.46
CA GLN A 528 20.11 -29.18 12.84
C GLN A 528 21.18 -29.99 12.10
N ILE A 529 22.30 -29.34 11.73
CA ILE A 529 23.37 -29.95 10.92
C ILE A 529 24.14 -30.98 11.75
N THR A 530 24.28 -32.20 11.22
CA THR A 530 25.05 -33.31 11.82
C THR A 530 26.50 -33.33 11.31
N ASP A 531 27.38 -34.10 11.97
CA ASP A 531 28.78 -34.29 11.53
C ASP A 531 28.92 -34.70 10.05
N GLU A 532 28.03 -35.58 9.57
CA GLU A 532 28.03 -36.05 8.17
C GLU A 532 27.75 -34.91 7.19
N HIS A 533 26.69 -34.13 7.42
CA HIS A 533 26.33 -33.00 6.58
C HIS A 533 27.34 -31.86 6.69
N ALA A 534 27.89 -31.62 7.89
CA ALA A 534 28.94 -30.63 8.11
C ALA A 534 30.20 -31.00 7.31
N ASN A 535 30.60 -32.28 7.30
CA ASN A 535 31.75 -32.73 6.50
C ASN A 535 31.55 -32.45 5.00
N VAL A 536 30.39 -32.77 4.45
CA VAL A 536 30.08 -32.51 3.02
C VAL A 536 30.07 -31.01 2.72
N LEU A 537 29.46 -30.20 3.57
CA LEU A 537 29.42 -28.74 3.42
C LEU A 537 30.82 -28.15 3.47
N LEU A 538 31.66 -28.55 4.42
CA LEU A 538 33.00 -28.01 4.58
C LEU A 538 33.94 -28.40 3.44
N LEU A 539 33.85 -29.64 2.93
CA LEU A 539 34.56 -30.06 1.72
C LEU A 539 34.11 -29.26 0.49
N THR A 540 32.82 -29.00 0.37
CA THR A 540 32.25 -28.18 -0.72
C THR A 540 32.73 -26.73 -0.61
N ALA A 541 32.64 -26.13 0.58
CA ALA A 541 33.07 -24.77 0.86
C ALA A 541 34.56 -24.55 0.63
N LYS A 542 35.41 -25.55 0.95
CA LYS A 542 36.85 -25.51 0.68
C LYS A 542 37.17 -25.41 -0.81
N ASN A 543 36.36 -26.04 -1.66
CA ASN A 543 36.53 -26.00 -3.11
C ASN A 543 35.83 -24.78 -3.77
N ASN A 544 34.91 -24.13 -3.06
CA ASN A 544 34.29 -22.90 -3.54
C ASN A 544 35.31 -21.75 -3.56
N LYS A 545 35.27 -20.94 -4.63
CA LYS A 545 36.26 -19.90 -4.88
C LYS A 545 35.84 -18.51 -4.41
N THR A 546 34.68 -18.32 -3.79
CA THR A 546 34.18 -16.98 -3.43
C THR A 546 33.80 -16.86 -1.97
N LEU A 547 33.43 -17.97 -1.32
CA LEU A 547 33.08 -17.99 0.10
C LEU A 547 34.31 -17.64 0.95
N GLU A 548 34.15 -16.61 1.77
CA GLU A 548 35.15 -16.05 2.68
C GLU A 548 34.79 -16.37 4.14
N LYS A 549 33.50 -16.45 4.48
CA LYS A 549 33.01 -16.73 5.84
C LYS A 549 31.90 -17.78 5.85
N LEU A 550 32.03 -18.77 6.72
CA LEU A 550 31.02 -19.79 6.97
C LEU A 550 30.79 -19.93 8.48
N ASN A 551 29.57 -19.70 8.95
CA ASN A 551 29.19 -19.97 10.34
C ASN A 551 28.30 -21.20 10.41
N ILE A 552 28.74 -22.25 11.09
CA ILE A 552 27.96 -23.46 11.38
C ILE A 552 27.93 -23.77 12.88
N SER A 553 28.20 -22.76 13.72
CA SER A 553 28.14 -22.89 15.17
C SER A 553 26.74 -23.25 15.66
N ASN A 554 26.63 -23.71 16.91
CA ASN A 554 25.35 -24.07 17.54
C ASN A 554 24.52 -25.11 16.77
N ASN A 555 25.17 -26.00 16.01
CA ASN A 555 24.56 -27.13 15.31
C ASN A 555 24.76 -28.46 16.06
N LYS A 556 24.24 -29.57 15.52
CA LYS A 556 24.41 -30.94 16.06
C LYS A 556 25.77 -31.54 15.67
N ILE A 557 26.84 -30.75 15.82
CA ILE A 557 28.22 -31.11 15.48
C ILE A 557 28.96 -31.53 16.75
N SER A 558 29.56 -32.72 16.75
CA SER A 558 30.27 -33.27 17.91
C SER A 558 31.59 -32.54 18.19
N ASP A 559 31.99 -32.46 19.46
CA ASP A 559 33.28 -31.87 19.85
C ASP A 559 34.47 -32.59 19.21
N LYS A 560 34.36 -33.91 19.00
CA LYS A 560 35.35 -34.70 18.29
C LYS A 560 35.52 -34.22 16.84
N PHE A 561 34.41 -33.94 16.15
CA PHE A 561 34.45 -33.38 14.81
C PHE A 561 35.09 -31.99 14.81
N LYS A 562 34.70 -31.11 15.74
CA LYS A 562 35.28 -29.75 15.86
C LYS A 562 36.80 -29.78 16.07
N GLN A 563 37.30 -30.66 16.93
CA GLN A 563 38.75 -30.85 17.16
C GLN A 563 39.47 -31.34 15.90
N THR A 564 38.87 -32.26 15.16
CA THR A 564 39.43 -32.80 13.91
C THR A 564 39.50 -31.72 12.82
N PHE A 565 38.49 -30.85 12.76
CA PHE A 565 38.35 -29.87 11.69
C PHE A 565 39.08 -28.55 11.94
N GLN A 566 39.33 -28.16 13.20
CA GLN A 566 40.18 -27.01 13.54
C GLN A 566 41.59 -27.11 12.93
N GLN A 567 42.07 -28.31 12.64
CA GLN A 567 43.37 -28.56 11.99
C GLN A 567 43.35 -28.39 10.47
N LEU A 568 42.15 -28.28 9.85
CA LEU A 568 41.95 -28.24 8.39
C LEU A 568 41.57 -26.83 7.87
N ALA A 569 41.53 -25.82 8.73
CA ALA A 569 41.25 -24.44 8.34
C ALA A 569 42.28 -23.97 7.29
N THR A 570 41.79 -23.53 6.14
CA THR A 570 42.63 -22.92 5.10
C THR A 570 42.76 -21.43 5.35
N LEU A 571 43.86 -20.81 4.93
CA LEU A 571 44.11 -19.36 5.12
C LEU A 571 43.03 -18.43 4.53
N ARG A 572 42.13 -18.95 3.69
CA ARG A 572 41.16 -18.17 2.91
C ARG A 572 39.74 -18.16 3.48
N LEU A 573 39.27 -19.28 4.03
CA LEU A 573 37.88 -19.45 4.47
C LEU A 573 37.83 -19.42 6.01
N PHE A 574 37.17 -18.40 6.56
CA PHE A 574 36.94 -18.28 7.99
C PHE A 574 35.72 -19.09 8.41
N ILE A 575 35.94 -20.13 9.21
CA ILE A 575 34.89 -21.05 9.66
C ILE A 575 34.65 -20.86 11.16
N ILE A 576 33.38 -20.67 11.53
CA ILE A 576 32.93 -20.65 12.93
C ILE A 576 32.20 -21.99 13.20
N LEU A 577 32.71 -22.78 14.15
CA LEU A 577 32.24 -24.14 14.49
C LEU A 577 31.55 -24.23 15.86
#